data_AF-A0A2D6PUJ4-F1
#
_entry.id   AF-A0A2D6PUJ4-F1
#
_cell.length_a   1.000
_cell.length_b   1.000
_cell.length_c   1.000
_cell.angle_alpha   90.00
_cell.angle_beta   90.00
_cell.angle_gamma   90.00
#
_symmetry.space_group_name_H-M   'P 1'
#
loop_
_entity.id
_entity.type
_entity.pdbx_description
1 polymer ?
#
loop_
_entity_poly.entity_id
_entity_poly.type
_entity_poly.pdbx_seq_one_letter_code
_entity_poly.pdbx_strand_id
1 'polypeptide(L)'
;MAPRLSTRDRARLREDVQYLNLEEMRTFCKKHDLSLFIHIERVDGRLRRTSDRDRKDVVLNRILAFALDGRRDGPTVYSRKVVGNGPLPDSLTPRVRVRYGQYEKHNPVFVQTLKDLTDGAFRTGMIARLVLRDFWTAGTAPTMRQFAAAWIEATAAHTSPRPEGAYLVDLARGTAGDDWKEVRVAKASRALEVLAHLV
;
A
#
# COMPACT_ATOMS: atom_id res chain seq x y z
N MET A 1 4.63 -25.19 -19.85
CA MET A 1 4.01 -25.36 -18.51
C MET A 1 4.96 -24.74 -17.51
N ALA A 2 4.54 -23.71 -16.77
CA ALA A 2 5.38 -23.17 -15.69
C ALA A 2 5.66 -24.27 -14.66
N PRO A 3 6.90 -24.40 -14.16
CA PRO A 3 7.26 -25.43 -13.19
C PRO A 3 6.44 -25.24 -11.90
N ARG A 4 5.78 -26.29 -11.42
CA ARG A 4 5.02 -26.25 -10.17
C ARG A 4 6.00 -26.27 -8.99
N LEU A 5 6.11 -25.15 -8.28
CA LEU A 5 6.86 -25.07 -7.03
C LEU A 5 6.24 -25.98 -5.96
N SER A 6 7.10 -26.55 -5.12
CA SER A 6 6.66 -27.24 -3.90
C SER A 6 5.99 -26.26 -2.93
N THR A 7 5.19 -26.76 -1.99
CA THR A 7 4.58 -25.92 -0.93
C THR A 7 5.64 -25.13 -0.15
N ARG A 8 6.78 -25.75 0.13
CA ARG A 8 7.90 -25.12 0.84
C ARG A 8 8.52 -23.98 0.04
N ASP A 9 8.71 -24.18 -1.26
CA ASP A 9 9.30 -23.15 -2.14
C ASP A 9 8.33 -21.99 -2.36
N ARG A 10 7.03 -22.26 -2.45
CA ARG A 10 6.00 -21.20 -2.49
C ARG A 10 6.02 -20.36 -1.21
N ALA A 11 6.13 -20.98 -0.04
CA ALA A 11 6.22 -20.26 1.24
C ALA A 11 7.49 -19.39 1.29
N ARG A 12 8.65 -19.96 0.94
CA ARG A 12 9.92 -19.22 0.89
C ARG A 12 9.88 -18.05 -0.08
N LEU A 13 9.30 -18.24 -1.27
CA LEU A 13 9.13 -17.16 -2.23
C LEU A 13 8.29 -16.01 -1.63
N ARG A 14 7.18 -16.34 -0.96
CA ARG A 14 6.31 -15.32 -0.32
C ARG A 14 7.03 -14.52 0.77
N GLU A 15 7.97 -15.13 1.47
CA GLU A 15 8.82 -14.46 2.45
C GLU A 15 9.87 -13.57 1.76
N ASP A 16 10.60 -14.12 0.79
CA ASP A 16 11.72 -13.42 0.17
C ASP A 16 11.26 -12.24 -0.71
N VAL A 17 10.08 -12.31 -1.33
CA VAL A 17 9.55 -11.15 -2.09
C VAL A 17 9.29 -9.92 -1.21
N GLN A 18 9.14 -10.08 0.11
CA GLN A 18 8.99 -8.94 1.01
C GLN A 18 10.25 -8.07 1.06
N TYR A 19 11.40 -8.62 0.67
CA TYR A 19 12.69 -7.93 0.64
C TYR A 19 12.92 -7.14 -0.64
N LEU A 20 12.04 -7.26 -1.64
CA LEU A 20 12.15 -6.46 -2.87
C LEU A 20 12.00 -4.97 -2.54
N ASN A 21 12.90 -4.17 -3.10
CA ASN A 21 12.79 -2.72 -3.05
C ASN A 21 11.91 -2.20 -4.20
N LEU A 22 11.67 -0.88 -4.19
CA LEU A 22 10.80 -0.24 -5.16
C LEU A 22 11.30 -0.34 -6.61
N GLU A 23 12.61 -0.35 -6.82
CA GLU A 23 13.22 -0.41 -8.14
C GLU A 23 13.16 -1.82 -8.73
N GLU A 24 13.42 -2.83 -7.90
CA GLU A 24 13.31 -4.24 -8.26
C GLU A 24 11.85 -4.59 -8.64
N MET A 25 10.88 -4.18 -7.81
CA MET A 25 9.46 -4.33 -8.13
C MET A 25 9.09 -3.58 -9.42
N ARG A 26 9.61 -2.36 -9.62
CA ARG A 26 9.35 -1.57 -10.82
C ARG A 26 9.84 -2.26 -12.08
N THR A 27 11.07 -2.78 -12.03
CA THR A 27 11.71 -3.48 -13.14
C THR A 27 10.94 -4.74 -13.50
N PHE A 28 10.57 -5.55 -12.49
CA PHE A 28 9.77 -6.74 -12.70
C PHE A 28 8.40 -6.41 -13.31
N CYS A 29 7.67 -5.45 -12.72
CA CYS A 29 6.34 -5.09 -13.22
C CYS A 29 6.38 -4.52 -14.64
N LYS A 30 7.39 -3.69 -14.97
CA LYS A 30 7.57 -3.16 -16.33
C LYS A 30 7.82 -4.27 -17.35
N LYS A 31 8.65 -5.26 -17.01
CA LYS A 31 8.97 -6.39 -17.90
C LYS A 31 7.73 -7.24 -18.23
N HIS A 32 6.81 -7.37 -17.29
CA HIS A 32 5.65 -8.26 -17.41
C HIS A 32 4.30 -7.54 -17.64
N ASP A 33 4.35 -6.22 -17.89
CA ASP A 33 3.17 -5.37 -18.07
C ASP A 33 2.17 -5.43 -16.89
N LEU A 34 2.71 -5.34 -15.67
CA LEU A 34 1.92 -5.27 -14.43
C LEU A 34 1.80 -3.82 -13.97
N SER A 35 0.61 -3.42 -13.53
CA SER A 35 0.41 -2.06 -13.04
C SER A 35 1.14 -1.81 -11.71
N LEU A 36 1.67 -0.59 -11.57
CA LEU A 36 2.24 -0.04 -10.33
C LEU A 36 1.47 1.16 -9.80
N PHE A 37 0.55 1.69 -10.61
CA PHE A 37 -0.06 3.00 -10.38
C PHE A 37 -1.53 2.84 -10.08
N ILE A 38 -1.98 3.69 -9.16
CA ILE A 38 -3.40 3.85 -8.88
C ILE A 38 -4.04 4.52 -10.11
N HIS A 39 -5.22 4.05 -10.46
CA HIS A 39 -6.05 4.65 -11.48
C HIS A 39 -7.28 5.25 -10.83
N ILE A 40 -7.81 6.31 -11.44
CA ILE A 40 -9.07 6.90 -11.04
C ILE A 40 -10.07 6.84 -12.19
N GLU A 41 -11.33 6.64 -11.86
CA GLU A 41 -12.43 6.73 -12.81
C GLU A 41 -12.76 8.19 -13.11
N ARG A 42 -12.90 8.54 -14.39
CA ARG A 42 -13.33 9.85 -14.88
C ARG A 42 -14.85 9.92 -15.06
N VAL A 43 -15.37 11.12 -15.31
CA VAL A 43 -16.80 11.37 -15.57
C VAL A 43 -17.30 10.64 -16.82
N ASP A 44 -16.44 10.46 -17.82
CA ASP A 44 -16.72 9.73 -19.07
C ASP A 44 -16.58 8.20 -18.93
N GLY A 45 -16.39 7.68 -17.71
CA GLY A 45 -16.18 6.25 -17.43
C GLY A 45 -14.78 5.74 -17.78
N ARG A 46 -13.88 6.58 -18.32
CA ARG A 46 -12.51 6.17 -18.64
C ARG A 46 -11.63 6.16 -17.40
N LEU A 47 -10.61 5.31 -17.39
CA LEU A 47 -9.60 5.29 -16.34
C LEU A 47 -8.46 6.27 -16.65
N ARG A 48 -8.02 7.00 -15.62
CA ARG A 48 -6.83 7.85 -15.67
C ARG A 48 -5.80 7.34 -14.68
N ARG A 49 -4.59 7.05 -15.17
CA ARG A 49 -3.42 6.78 -14.32
C ARG A 49 -3.08 8.01 -13.48
N THR A 50 -2.84 7.85 -12.18
CA THR A 50 -2.32 8.91 -11.31
C THR A 50 -0.80 8.84 -11.19
N SER A 51 -0.18 9.81 -10.51
CA SER A 51 1.23 9.75 -10.11
C SER A 51 1.45 8.84 -8.89
N ASP A 52 0.39 8.55 -8.13
CA ASP A 52 0.49 7.73 -6.93
C ASP A 52 0.66 6.26 -7.29
N ARG A 53 1.63 5.65 -6.61
CA ARG A 53 1.86 4.21 -6.71
C ARG A 53 0.98 3.45 -5.73
N ASP A 54 0.65 2.23 -6.15
CA ASP A 54 0.08 1.23 -5.26
C ASP A 54 1.01 1.01 -4.06
N ARG A 55 0.40 0.57 -2.96
CA ARG A 55 1.16 0.18 -1.78
C ARG A 55 2.06 -1.02 -2.11
N LYS A 56 3.18 -1.13 -1.41
CA LYS A 56 4.15 -2.22 -1.66
C LYS A 56 3.49 -3.60 -1.51
N ASP A 57 2.68 -3.82 -0.49
CA ASP A 57 1.91 -5.07 -0.31
C ASP A 57 1.00 -5.40 -1.50
N VAL A 58 0.28 -4.42 -2.04
CA VAL A 58 -0.57 -4.59 -3.23
C VAL A 58 0.27 -4.99 -4.45
N VAL A 59 1.40 -4.32 -4.68
CA VAL A 59 2.31 -4.64 -5.80
C VAL A 59 2.92 -6.03 -5.64
N LEU A 60 3.39 -6.40 -4.44
CA LEU A 60 3.94 -7.72 -4.18
C LEU A 60 2.90 -8.82 -4.37
N ASN A 61 1.66 -8.60 -3.92
CA ASN A 61 0.56 -9.54 -4.15
C ASN A 61 0.24 -9.70 -5.65
N ARG A 62 0.29 -8.61 -6.42
CA ARG A 62 0.12 -8.64 -7.89
C ARG A 62 1.24 -9.45 -8.56
N ILE A 63 2.50 -9.25 -8.15
CA ILE A 63 3.66 -10.01 -8.62
C ILE A 63 3.48 -11.51 -8.32
N LEU A 64 3.11 -11.85 -7.09
CA LEU A 64 2.90 -13.24 -6.67
C LEU A 64 1.72 -13.89 -7.40
N ALA A 65 0.59 -13.19 -7.56
CA ALA A 65 -0.57 -13.69 -8.28
C ALA A 65 -0.25 -14.00 -9.74
N PHE A 66 0.53 -13.11 -10.39
CA PHE A 66 1.00 -13.32 -11.75
C PHE A 66 1.93 -14.54 -11.85
N ALA A 67 2.95 -14.61 -10.99
CA ALA A 67 3.96 -15.66 -11.10
C ALA A 67 3.49 -17.04 -10.63
N LEU A 68 2.69 -17.12 -9.57
CA LEU A 68 2.25 -18.39 -8.98
C LEU A 68 0.97 -18.93 -9.61
N ASP A 69 0.06 -18.03 -10.03
CA ASP A 69 -1.29 -18.41 -10.40
C ASP A 69 -1.63 -18.00 -11.85
N GLY A 70 -0.71 -17.32 -12.56
CA GLY A 70 -0.93 -16.80 -13.91
C GLY A 70 -1.93 -15.63 -13.97
N ARG A 71 -2.36 -15.12 -12.81
CA ARG A 71 -3.42 -14.12 -12.70
C ARG A 71 -2.87 -12.71 -12.86
N ARG A 72 -3.35 -11.99 -13.88
CA ARG A 72 -2.98 -10.60 -14.16
C ARG A 72 -3.96 -9.64 -13.51
N ASP A 73 -3.69 -9.29 -12.24
CA ASP A 73 -4.50 -8.31 -11.53
C ASP A 73 -4.27 -6.90 -12.08
N GLY A 74 -5.38 -6.21 -12.39
CA GLY A 74 -5.37 -4.83 -12.85
C GLY A 74 -4.87 -3.83 -11.79
N PRO A 75 -4.83 -2.54 -12.14
CA PRO A 75 -4.52 -1.48 -11.18
C PRO A 75 -5.55 -1.42 -10.05
N THR A 76 -5.14 -0.88 -8.90
CA THR A 76 -6.13 -0.35 -7.95
C THR A 76 -6.87 0.81 -8.61
N VAL A 77 -8.20 0.74 -8.61
CA VAL A 77 -9.06 1.78 -9.20
C VAL A 77 -9.87 2.45 -8.10
N TYR A 78 -9.72 3.76 -7.97
CA TYR A 78 -10.62 4.57 -7.15
C TYR A 78 -11.78 5.10 -7.99
N SER A 79 -13.00 4.78 -7.56
CA SER A 79 -14.21 5.25 -8.23
C SER A 79 -14.34 6.76 -8.17
N ARG A 80 -15.09 7.35 -9.11
CA ARG A 80 -15.34 8.80 -9.12
C ARG A 80 -15.96 9.29 -7.80
N LYS A 81 -16.71 8.43 -7.11
CA LYS A 81 -17.39 8.75 -5.84
C LYS A 81 -16.42 9.07 -4.70
N VAL A 82 -15.17 8.59 -4.77
CA VAL A 82 -14.17 8.82 -3.72
C VAL A 82 -13.08 9.82 -4.10
N VAL A 83 -13.07 10.30 -5.34
CA VAL A 83 -12.08 11.26 -5.85
C VAL A 83 -12.58 12.69 -5.60
N GLY A 84 -11.67 13.59 -5.22
CA GLY A 84 -11.89 15.02 -5.08
C GLY A 84 -10.88 15.79 -5.93
N ASN A 85 -11.36 16.76 -6.71
CA ASN A 85 -10.55 17.51 -7.68
C ASN A 85 -10.17 18.93 -7.20
N GLY A 86 -10.44 19.26 -5.94
CA GLY A 86 -10.18 20.58 -5.38
C GLY A 86 -9.75 20.50 -3.91
N PRO A 87 -9.32 21.62 -3.32
CA PRO A 87 -8.89 21.65 -1.93
C PRO A 87 -10.02 21.21 -0.99
N LEU A 88 -9.64 20.90 0.24
CA LEU A 88 -10.59 20.81 1.34
C LEU A 88 -11.25 22.18 1.58
N PRO A 89 -12.49 22.21 2.09
CA PRO A 89 -13.10 23.48 2.51
C PRO A 89 -12.32 24.09 3.67
N ASP A 90 -12.32 25.42 3.78
CA ASP A 90 -11.60 26.17 4.82
C ASP A 90 -12.05 25.78 6.24
N SER A 91 -13.33 25.40 6.39
CA SER A 91 -13.89 24.88 7.63
C SER A 91 -14.08 23.36 7.54
N LEU A 92 -13.27 22.63 8.30
CA LEU A 92 -13.34 21.18 8.41
C LEU A 92 -14.23 20.76 9.58
N THR A 93 -15.47 20.42 9.26
CA THR A 93 -16.38 19.82 10.26
C THR A 93 -16.21 18.30 10.31
N PRO A 94 -16.65 17.63 11.40
CA PRO A 94 -16.60 16.16 11.51
C PRO A 94 -17.35 15.41 10.39
N ARG A 95 -18.23 16.10 9.64
CA ARG A 95 -19.05 15.55 8.54
C ARG A 95 -18.39 15.71 7.17
N VAL A 96 -17.34 16.52 7.04
CA VAL A 96 -16.62 16.69 5.77
C VAL A 96 -16.03 15.35 5.35
N ARG A 97 -16.21 14.97 4.08
CA ARG A 97 -15.66 13.73 3.52
C ARG A 97 -14.23 13.95 3.05
N VAL A 98 -13.35 13.03 3.39
CA VAL A 98 -11.95 13.00 2.96
C VAL A 98 -11.85 12.17 1.68
N ARG A 99 -11.76 12.85 0.54
CA ARG A 99 -11.64 12.20 -0.78
C ARG A 99 -10.18 11.99 -1.15
N TYR A 100 -9.93 11.03 -2.04
CA TYR A 100 -8.65 10.89 -2.72
C TYR A 100 -8.32 12.18 -3.47
N GLY A 101 -7.08 12.67 -3.35
CA GLY A 101 -6.64 13.97 -3.86
C GLY A 101 -6.80 15.13 -2.87
N GLN A 102 -7.53 14.96 -1.77
CA GLN A 102 -7.76 15.99 -0.75
C GLN A 102 -7.01 15.74 0.56
N TYR A 103 -6.41 14.56 0.74
CA TYR A 103 -5.63 14.27 1.94
C TYR A 103 -4.33 15.08 1.95
N GLU A 104 -4.30 16.11 2.79
CA GLU A 104 -3.13 16.97 2.92
C GLU A 104 -2.52 16.87 4.32
N LYS A 105 -1.48 16.04 4.43
CA LYS A 105 -0.80 15.74 5.70
C LYS A 105 -0.09 16.95 6.35
N HIS A 106 0.09 18.05 5.61
CA HIS A 106 0.72 19.28 6.10
C HIS A 106 -0.28 20.42 6.34
N ASN A 107 -1.56 20.21 6.04
CA ASN A 107 -2.58 21.22 6.31
C ASN A 107 -2.84 21.27 7.82
N PRO A 108 -2.56 22.39 8.51
CA PRO A 108 -2.66 22.48 9.97
C PRO A 108 -4.10 22.33 10.44
N VAL A 109 -5.07 22.86 9.69
CA VAL A 109 -6.51 22.73 10.02
C VAL A 109 -6.92 21.27 9.96
N PHE A 110 -6.53 20.54 8.90
CA PHE A 110 -6.82 19.11 8.77
C PHE A 110 -6.24 18.28 9.91
N VAL A 111 -4.97 18.51 10.24
CA VAL A 111 -4.30 17.81 11.33
C VAL A 111 -4.94 18.15 12.68
N GLN A 112 -5.26 19.42 12.92
CA GLN A 112 -5.87 19.86 14.18
C GLN A 112 -7.28 19.27 14.34
N THR A 113 -8.13 19.31 13.31
CA THR A 113 -9.46 18.69 13.37
C THR A 113 -9.39 17.20 13.71
N LEU A 114 -8.42 16.46 13.16
CA LEU A 114 -8.25 15.04 13.51
C LEU A 114 -7.70 14.85 14.93
N LYS A 115 -6.84 15.74 15.42
CA LYS A 115 -6.42 15.73 16.83
C LYS A 115 -7.62 15.97 17.74
N ASP A 116 -8.46 16.95 17.45
CA ASP A 116 -9.65 17.24 18.26
C ASP A 116 -10.62 16.05 18.27
N LEU A 117 -10.74 15.32 17.16
CA LEU A 117 -11.57 14.11 17.04
C LEU A 117 -10.95 12.85 17.67
N THR A 118 -9.72 12.92 18.15
CA THR A 118 -8.96 11.78 18.69
C THR A 118 -8.31 12.12 20.04
N ASP A 119 -8.83 13.13 20.74
CA ASP A 119 -8.31 13.59 22.03
C ASP A 119 -6.79 13.87 22.00
N GLY A 120 -6.32 14.45 20.90
CA GLY A 120 -4.91 14.80 20.66
C GLY A 120 -4.03 13.65 20.21
N ALA A 121 -4.54 12.42 20.12
CA ALA A 121 -3.76 11.23 19.79
C ALA A 121 -3.32 11.19 18.32
N PHE A 122 -4.11 11.76 17.40
CA PHE A 122 -3.85 11.64 15.96
C PHE A 122 -2.41 12.02 15.57
N ARG A 123 -1.81 11.16 14.74
CA ARG A 123 -0.51 11.39 14.10
C ARG A 123 -0.61 11.12 12.61
N THR A 124 -0.01 12.00 11.82
CA THR A 124 0.20 11.72 10.40
C THR A 124 1.25 10.61 10.25
N GLY A 125 1.07 9.71 9.29
CA GLY A 125 1.96 8.56 9.16
C GLY A 125 1.42 7.46 8.27
N MET A 126 2.04 6.30 8.35
CA MET A 126 1.66 5.12 7.58
C MET A 126 0.20 4.71 7.84
N ILE A 127 -0.20 4.57 9.10
CA ILE A 127 -1.55 4.10 9.48
C ILE A 127 -2.63 5.02 8.91
N ALA A 128 -2.47 6.34 9.02
CA ALA A 128 -3.38 7.32 8.43
C ALA A 128 -3.57 7.11 6.91
N ARG A 129 -2.48 6.82 6.19
CA ARG A 129 -2.54 6.54 4.75
C ARG A 129 -3.15 5.18 4.45
N LEU A 130 -2.90 4.16 5.27
CA LEU A 130 -3.49 2.84 5.11
C LEU A 130 -5.01 2.91 5.22
N VAL A 131 -5.50 3.50 6.31
CA VAL A 131 -6.94 3.63 6.59
C VAL A 131 -7.66 4.36 5.45
N LEU A 132 -7.14 5.51 5.01
CA LEU A 132 -7.76 6.23 3.88
C LEU A 132 -7.75 5.43 2.58
N ARG A 133 -6.64 4.76 2.26
CA ARG A 133 -6.56 3.93 1.05
C ARG A 133 -7.52 2.76 1.11
N ASP A 134 -7.73 2.15 2.28
CA ASP A 134 -8.69 1.05 2.43
C ASP A 134 -10.13 1.54 2.21
N PHE A 135 -10.51 2.70 2.76
CA PHE A 135 -11.79 3.33 2.44
C PHE A 135 -11.97 3.61 0.95
N TRP A 136 -10.98 4.23 0.31
CA TRP A 136 -11.07 4.61 -1.11
C TRP A 136 -11.11 3.38 -2.03
N THR A 137 -10.37 2.32 -1.69
CA THR A 137 -10.41 1.03 -2.40
C THR A 137 -11.78 0.38 -2.27
N ALA A 138 -12.42 0.49 -1.09
CA ALA A 138 -13.80 0.05 -0.86
C ALA A 138 -14.87 0.98 -1.48
N GLY A 139 -14.48 2.00 -2.26
CA GLY A 139 -15.40 2.91 -2.92
C GLY A 139 -16.08 3.91 -1.99
N THR A 140 -15.56 4.11 -0.78
CA THR A 140 -16.10 5.05 0.22
C THR A 140 -15.14 6.20 0.49
N ALA A 141 -15.64 7.44 0.53
CA ALA A 141 -14.92 8.58 1.09
C ALA A 141 -15.39 8.79 2.55
N PRO A 142 -14.56 8.52 3.56
CA PRO A 142 -14.97 8.60 4.95
C PRO A 142 -15.18 10.06 5.36
N THR A 143 -16.06 10.32 6.30
CA THR A 143 -16.07 11.63 6.98
C THR A 143 -14.83 11.79 7.87
N MET A 144 -14.48 13.01 8.25
CA MET A 144 -13.41 13.29 9.23
C MET A 144 -13.60 12.45 10.50
N ARG A 145 -14.85 12.34 11.00
CA ARG A 145 -15.18 11.50 12.16
C ARG A 145 -14.93 10.01 11.92
N GLN A 146 -15.38 9.48 10.77
CA GLN A 146 -15.17 8.07 10.43
C GLN A 146 -13.70 7.76 10.25
N PHE A 147 -12.93 8.67 9.65
CA PHE A 147 -11.51 8.52 9.49
C PHE A 147 -10.78 8.53 10.84
N ALA A 148 -11.11 9.46 11.74
CA ALA A 148 -10.55 9.52 13.09
C ALA A 148 -10.81 8.22 13.88
N ALA A 149 -12.05 7.72 13.88
CA ALA A 149 -12.42 6.47 14.56
C ALA A 149 -11.66 5.26 14.00
N ALA A 150 -11.66 5.09 12.67
CA ALA A 150 -10.94 4.00 12.02
C ALA A 150 -9.41 4.10 12.22
N TRP A 151 -8.88 5.32 12.33
CA TRP A 151 -7.47 5.53 12.66
C TRP A 151 -7.13 5.08 14.08
N ILE A 152 -7.99 5.33 15.07
CA ILE A 152 -7.80 4.85 16.45
C ILE A 152 -7.78 3.32 16.45
N GLU A 153 -8.78 2.69 15.83
CA GLU A 153 -8.86 1.22 15.73
C GLU A 153 -7.63 0.62 15.04
N ALA A 154 -7.25 1.17 13.89
CA ALA A 154 -6.09 0.70 13.15
C ALA A 154 -4.78 0.92 13.90
N THR A 155 -4.67 1.99 14.70
CA THR A 155 -3.50 2.25 15.54
C THR A 155 -3.39 1.25 16.68
N ALA A 156 -4.50 0.94 17.35
CA ALA A 156 -4.55 -0.08 18.40
C ALA A 156 -4.24 -1.49 17.84
N ALA A 157 -4.72 -1.80 16.64
CA ALA A 157 -4.46 -3.08 15.98
C ALA A 157 -3.02 -3.21 15.42
N HIS A 158 -2.31 -2.11 15.21
CA HIS A 158 -0.96 -2.12 14.63
C HIS A 158 0.12 -2.39 15.69
N THR A 159 0.22 -3.64 16.12
CA THR A 159 1.16 -4.08 17.17
C THR A 159 2.52 -4.55 16.64
N SER A 160 2.69 -4.65 15.33
CA SER A 160 3.93 -5.14 14.71
C SER A 160 4.15 -4.54 13.32
N PRO A 161 5.42 -4.38 12.88
CA PRO A 161 5.72 -3.93 11.53
C PRO A 161 5.07 -4.81 10.46
N ARG A 162 4.65 -4.19 9.35
CA ARG A 162 4.05 -4.95 8.24
C ARG A 162 5.12 -5.75 7.50
N PRO A 163 4.79 -6.95 6.95
CA PRO A 163 5.76 -7.84 6.31
C PRO A 163 6.60 -7.18 5.22
N GLU A 164 6.01 -6.27 4.43
CA GLU A 164 6.70 -5.58 3.35
C GLU A 164 7.77 -4.59 3.83
N GLY A 165 7.76 -4.25 5.13
CA GLY A 165 8.82 -3.52 5.82
C GLY A 165 9.87 -4.48 6.38
N ALA A 166 10.48 -5.31 5.53
CA ALA A 166 11.35 -6.42 5.94
C ALA A 166 12.42 -6.03 6.98
N TYR A 167 13.09 -4.88 6.83
CA TYR A 167 14.03 -4.38 7.84
C TYR A 167 13.41 -4.22 9.22
N LEU A 168 12.24 -3.57 9.28
CA LEU A 168 11.54 -3.30 10.54
C LEU A 168 11.07 -4.60 11.18
N VAL A 169 10.65 -5.58 10.35
CA VAL A 169 10.28 -6.92 10.83
C VAL A 169 11.49 -7.64 11.42
N ASP A 170 12.63 -7.63 10.73
CA ASP A 170 13.87 -8.25 11.20
C ASP A 170 14.37 -7.58 12.49
N LEU A 171 14.31 -6.25 12.53
CA LEU A 171 14.68 -5.45 13.71
C LEU A 171 13.77 -5.78 14.91
N ALA A 172 12.45 -5.84 14.72
CA ALA A 172 11.51 -6.18 15.77
C ALA A 172 11.68 -7.62 16.29
N ARG A 173 12.26 -8.52 15.49
CA ARG A 173 12.57 -9.90 15.86
C ARG A 173 13.98 -10.08 16.44
N GLY A 174 14.79 -9.03 16.46
CA GLY A 174 16.20 -9.12 16.87
C GLY A 174 17.08 -9.90 15.87
N THR A 175 16.65 -10.02 14.61
CA THR A 175 17.37 -10.76 13.56
C THR A 175 18.07 -9.86 12.55
N ALA A 176 17.94 -8.53 12.68
CA ALA A 176 18.70 -7.59 11.86
C ALA A 176 20.12 -7.43 12.43
N GLY A 177 21.12 -7.90 11.68
CA GLY A 177 22.55 -7.68 11.96
C GLY A 177 23.16 -6.56 11.14
N ASP A 178 24.46 -6.31 11.33
CA ASP A 178 25.24 -5.32 10.57
C ASP A 178 25.28 -5.63 9.06
N ASP A 179 25.07 -6.90 8.70
CA ASP A 179 25.03 -7.44 7.34
C ASP A 179 23.61 -7.40 6.71
N TRP A 180 22.67 -6.67 7.31
CA TRP A 180 21.27 -6.69 6.87
C TRP A 180 21.10 -6.33 5.38
N LYS A 181 21.94 -5.43 4.86
CA LYS A 181 21.87 -5.00 3.47
C LYS A 181 22.21 -6.16 2.52
N GLU A 182 23.22 -6.94 2.86
CA GLU A 182 23.66 -8.14 2.15
C GLU A 182 22.57 -9.20 2.20
N VAL A 183 21.98 -9.43 3.38
CA VAL A 183 20.84 -10.36 3.56
C VAL A 183 19.66 -9.94 2.69
N ARG A 184 19.31 -8.65 2.66
CA ARG A 184 18.23 -8.12 1.83
C ARG A 184 18.50 -8.37 0.35
N VAL A 185 19.71 -8.10 -0.13
CA VAL A 185 20.10 -8.33 -1.53
C VAL A 185 20.02 -9.81 -1.87
N ALA A 186 20.56 -10.70 -1.02
CA ALA A 186 20.53 -12.15 -1.26
C ALA A 186 19.09 -12.69 -1.34
N LYS A 187 18.20 -12.22 -0.46
CA LYS A 187 16.77 -12.58 -0.48
C LYS A 187 16.05 -12.04 -1.71
N ALA A 188 16.26 -10.77 -2.05
CA ALA A 188 15.68 -10.14 -3.23
C ALA A 188 16.12 -10.82 -4.53
N SER A 189 17.42 -11.09 -4.69
CA SER A 189 17.97 -11.79 -5.86
C SER A 189 17.37 -13.19 -6.01
N ARG A 190 17.33 -13.97 -4.93
CA ARG A 190 16.71 -15.29 -4.93
C ARG A 190 15.23 -15.24 -5.30
N ALA A 191 14.49 -14.25 -4.78
CA ALA A 191 13.08 -14.06 -5.15
C ALA A 191 12.94 -13.76 -6.65
N LEU A 192 13.74 -12.84 -7.20
CA LEU A 192 13.70 -12.48 -8.62
C LEU A 192 14.09 -13.64 -9.54
N GLU A 193 15.09 -14.43 -9.16
CA GLU A 193 15.48 -15.66 -9.87
C GLU A 193 14.31 -16.62 -9.93
N VAL A 194 13.70 -16.96 -8.79
CA VAL A 194 12.55 -17.87 -8.75
C VAL A 194 11.39 -17.31 -9.57
N LEU A 195 11.06 -16.02 -9.42
CA LEU A 195 10.00 -15.39 -10.21
C LEU A 195 10.28 -15.50 -11.71
N ALA A 196 11.51 -15.26 -12.16
CA ALA A 196 11.89 -15.34 -13.57
C ALA A 196 11.78 -16.75 -14.17
N HIS A 197 11.89 -17.81 -13.35
CA HIS A 197 11.70 -19.19 -13.81
C HIS A 197 10.22 -19.57 -13.95
N LEU A 198 9.29 -18.80 -13.37
CA LEU A 198 7.86 -19.09 -13.38
C LEU A 198 7.10 -18.44 -14.52
N VAL A 199 7.63 -17.38 -15.14
CA VAL A 199 6.90 -16.48 -16.04
C VAL A 199 7.54 -16.29 -17.41
#